data_AF-B8BY39-F1
#
_entry.id   AF-B8BY39-F1
#
_cell.length_a   1.000
_cell.length_b   1.000
_cell.length_c   1.000
_cell.angle_alpha   90.00
_cell.angle_beta   90.00
_cell.angle_gamma   90.00
#
_symmetry.space_group_name_H-M   'P 1'
#
loop_
_entity.id
_entity.type
_entity.pdbx_description
1 polymer ?
#
loop_
_entity_poly.entity_id
_entity_poly.type
_entity_poly.pdbx_seq_one_letter_code
_entity_poly.pdbx_strand_id
1 'polypeptide(L)'
;MTTSRNSRKRGAPIVDIIFLDIDGVLLPFGGDSKAEDAFTGGCIFPNRTMQALTVLLHKLRSVSMDQTVANPRNGSIRPHPSVDTSSVNGSVPTNNEDVSITNATSSATCSQLNCKTIQGNAVFVLSSTWRARPEFIQDILTSFGAYAIANHTDEAVAGIPVQQLWEPHLDSFFDICDPMYHATRHEEIYKWVNSHVNGRNSKAKGHQQYVVRSWIALDDEDIVNVKDVEEVNPNAFKHAVQPESSVGLAVEHSDIALQLVKDQMREFYCVS
;
A
#
# COMPACT_ATOMS: atom_id res chain seq x y z
N MET A 1 2.09 41.56 -20.96
CA MET A 1 3.04 41.04 -19.95
C MET A 1 2.61 39.64 -19.55
N THR A 2 3.27 38.60 -20.07
CA THR A 2 3.03 37.20 -19.68
C THR A 2 3.95 36.85 -18.51
N THR A 3 3.40 36.73 -17.31
CA THR A 3 4.14 36.26 -16.13
C THR A 3 4.39 34.76 -16.26
N SER A 4 5.59 34.40 -16.75
CA SER A 4 6.07 33.03 -16.79
C SER A 4 6.20 32.50 -15.36
N ARG A 5 5.13 31.87 -14.87
CA ARG A 5 5.13 31.21 -13.56
C ARG A 5 6.02 29.98 -13.68
N ASN A 6 7.19 30.03 -13.03
CA ASN A 6 8.05 28.87 -12.83
C ASN A 6 7.28 27.76 -12.11
N SER A 7 6.65 26.87 -12.88
CA SER A 7 6.07 25.63 -12.42
C SER A 7 7.21 24.71 -11.98
N ARG A 8 7.64 24.86 -10.72
CA ARG A 8 8.48 23.87 -10.03
C ARG A 8 7.82 22.51 -10.28
N LYS A 9 8.48 21.65 -11.05
CA LYS A 9 8.02 20.28 -11.31
C LYS A 9 7.86 19.60 -9.96
N ARG A 10 6.62 19.45 -9.49
CA ARG A 10 6.33 18.63 -8.32
C ARG A 10 6.64 17.19 -8.72
N GLY A 11 7.31 16.43 -7.86
CA GLY A 11 7.47 14.99 -8.08
C GLY A 11 6.10 14.33 -8.24
N ALA A 12 6.04 13.27 -9.06
CA ALA A 12 4.81 12.50 -9.20
C ALA A 12 4.43 11.90 -7.83
N PRO A 13 3.17 12.00 -7.37
CA PRO A 13 2.75 11.44 -6.10
C PRO A 13 3.06 9.95 -5.96
N ILE A 14 3.51 9.54 -4.78
CA ILE A 14 3.63 8.13 -4.40
C ILE A 14 2.31 7.64 -3.81
N VAL A 15 1.87 6.43 -4.19
CA VAL A 15 0.63 5.77 -3.74
C VAL A 15 0.88 4.31 -3.34
N ASP A 16 0.03 3.78 -2.47
CA ASP A 16 -0.11 2.34 -2.20
C ASP A 16 -1.46 1.87 -2.76
N ILE A 17 -1.49 0.72 -3.44
CA ILE A 17 -2.67 0.22 -4.14
C ILE A 17 -3.28 -0.98 -3.42
N ILE A 18 -4.61 -1.02 -3.33
CA ILE A 18 -5.38 -2.20 -2.95
C ILE A 18 -6.23 -2.59 -4.17
N PHE A 19 -5.92 -3.70 -4.81
CA PHE A 19 -6.83 -4.35 -5.75
C PHE A 19 -7.93 -5.05 -4.95
N LEU A 20 -9.17 -4.77 -5.31
CA LEU A 20 -10.34 -5.23 -4.57
C LEU A 20 -11.23 -6.10 -5.48
N ASP A 21 -11.35 -7.38 -5.15
CA ASP A 21 -12.52 -8.17 -5.57
C ASP A 21 -13.70 -7.97 -4.60
N ILE A 22 -14.90 -8.33 -5.06
CA ILE A 22 -16.17 -8.24 -4.33
C ILE A 22 -16.65 -9.64 -3.95
N ASP A 23 -16.89 -10.50 -4.93
CA ASP A 23 -17.34 -11.87 -4.69
C ASP A 23 -16.26 -12.64 -3.91
N GLY A 24 -16.67 -13.46 -2.94
CA GLY A 24 -15.76 -14.20 -2.05
C GLY A 24 -14.89 -13.36 -1.10
N VAL A 25 -14.72 -12.06 -1.34
CA VAL A 25 -13.90 -11.14 -0.53
C VAL A 25 -14.76 -10.23 0.34
N LEU A 26 -15.55 -9.33 -0.25
CA LEU A 26 -16.49 -8.48 0.49
C LEU A 26 -17.88 -9.10 0.59
N LEU A 27 -18.24 -9.97 -0.35
CA LEU A 27 -19.51 -10.67 -0.44
C LEU A 27 -19.26 -12.20 -0.43
N PRO A 28 -19.24 -12.84 0.75
CA PRO A 28 -18.90 -14.27 0.88
C PRO A 28 -19.91 -15.19 0.18
N PHE A 29 -19.42 -16.28 -0.41
CA PHE A 29 -20.25 -17.34 -0.98
C PHE A 29 -20.87 -18.24 0.09
N GLY A 30 -21.83 -19.06 -0.32
CA GLY A 30 -22.33 -20.19 0.49
C GLY A 30 -23.50 -19.88 1.41
N GLY A 31 -23.78 -18.62 1.72
CA GLY A 31 -25.08 -18.20 2.29
C GLY A 31 -25.39 -18.69 3.71
N ASP A 32 -24.47 -19.37 4.39
CA ASP A 32 -24.51 -19.68 5.83
C ASP A 32 -24.26 -18.42 6.68
N SER A 33 -24.95 -17.34 6.31
CA SER A 33 -25.22 -16.18 7.14
C SER A 33 -26.02 -16.66 8.36
N LYS A 34 -25.29 -17.13 9.37
CA LYS A 34 -25.76 -17.06 10.76
C LYS A 34 -26.34 -15.66 10.94
N ALA A 35 -27.55 -15.56 11.48
CA ALA A 35 -28.33 -14.32 11.53
C ALA A 35 -27.70 -13.18 12.37
N GLU A 36 -26.46 -13.37 12.82
CA GLU A 36 -25.59 -12.48 13.58
C GLU A 36 -24.80 -11.53 12.66
N ASP A 37 -24.57 -11.87 11.39
CA ASP A 37 -23.98 -10.98 10.38
C ASP A 37 -25.03 -9.97 9.87
N ALA A 38 -25.33 -8.99 10.70
CA ALA A 38 -26.20 -7.88 10.34
C ALA A 38 -25.60 -7.07 9.17
N PHE A 39 -26.45 -6.69 8.22
CA PHE A 39 -26.12 -5.71 7.19
C PHE A 39 -26.42 -4.30 7.70
N THR A 40 -25.46 -3.39 7.58
CA THR A 40 -25.65 -2.02 8.04
C THR A 40 -26.40 -1.16 7.03
N GLY A 41 -27.66 -0.83 7.32
CA GLY A 41 -28.30 0.42 6.88
C GLY A 41 -28.29 0.73 5.38
N GLY A 42 -28.35 -0.28 4.51
CA GLY A 42 -28.28 -0.12 3.05
C GLY A 42 -26.92 -0.47 2.41
N CYS A 43 -25.93 -0.84 3.21
CA CYS A 43 -24.72 -1.53 2.75
C CYS A 43 -25.04 -2.97 2.36
N ILE A 44 -24.65 -3.39 1.15
CA ILE A 44 -24.86 -4.76 0.65
C ILE A 44 -23.83 -5.77 1.19
N PHE A 45 -22.78 -5.31 1.87
CA PHE A 45 -21.71 -6.14 2.41
C PHE A 45 -21.97 -6.48 3.89
N PRO A 46 -21.61 -7.68 4.35
CA PRO A 46 -21.69 -8.03 5.77
C PRO A 46 -20.78 -7.12 6.61
N ASN A 47 -21.22 -6.80 7.83
CA ASN A 47 -20.46 -5.90 8.71
C ASN A 47 -19.04 -6.38 9.00
N ARG A 48 -18.80 -7.70 9.05
CA ARG A 48 -17.47 -8.26 9.32
C ARG A 48 -16.44 -7.90 8.23
N THR A 49 -16.84 -7.95 6.95
CA THR A 49 -15.92 -7.67 5.83
C THR A 49 -15.62 -6.18 5.72
N MET A 50 -16.63 -5.34 5.94
CA MET A 50 -16.46 -3.88 6.02
C MET A 50 -15.62 -3.44 7.24
N GLN A 51 -15.79 -4.09 8.39
CA GLN A 51 -14.96 -3.84 9.57
C GLN A 51 -13.50 -4.24 9.31
N ALA A 52 -13.25 -5.42 8.73
CA ALA A 52 -11.92 -5.85 8.34
C ALA A 52 -11.26 -4.86 7.37
N LEU A 53 -11.97 -4.43 6.33
CA LEU A 53 -11.46 -3.44 5.37
C LEU A 53 -11.17 -2.08 6.03
N THR A 54 -12.00 -1.66 6.99
CA THR A 54 -11.77 -0.44 7.78
C THR A 54 -10.50 -0.55 8.64
N VAL A 55 -10.28 -1.71 9.29
CA VAL A 55 -9.07 -1.98 10.08
C VAL A 55 -7.84 -1.98 9.19
N LEU A 56 -7.92 -2.52 7.96
CA LEU A 56 -6.83 -2.47 6.99
C LEU A 56 -6.50 -1.02 6.58
N LEU A 57 -7.50 -0.21 6.19
CA LEU A 57 -7.30 1.20 5.84
C LEU A 57 -6.64 1.98 6.98
N HIS A 58 -7.08 1.76 8.23
CA HIS A 58 -6.46 2.35 9.41
C HIS A 58 -4.98 1.94 9.55
N LYS A 59 -4.70 0.62 9.49
CA LYS A 59 -3.33 0.07 9.64
C LYS A 59 -2.36 0.63 8.60
N LEU A 60 -2.78 0.71 7.34
CA LEU A 60 -1.97 1.28 6.25
C LEU A 60 -1.70 2.78 6.43
N ARG A 61 -2.72 3.53 6.88
CA ARG A 61 -2.60 4.97 7.16
C ARG A 61 -1.59 5.28 8.26
N SER A 62 -1.57 4.49 9.32
CA SER A 62 -0.60 4.63 10.41
C SER A 62 0.84 4.39 9.93
N VAL A 63 1.09 3.35 9.13
CA VAL A 63 2.43 3.07 8.59
C VAL A 63 2.96 4.18 7.66
N SER A 64 2.08 4.83 6.90
CA SER A 64 2.49 5.95 6.05
C SER A 64 2.80 7.25 6.83
N MET A 65 2.45 7.36 8.12
CA MET A 65 2.75 8.53 8.95
C MET A 65 4.15 8.43 9.59
N ASP A 66 4.49 7.29 10.20
CA ASP A 66 5.72 7.10 10.99
C ASP A 66 7.00 7.44 10.21
N GLN A 67 7.05 7.11 8.92
CA GLN A 67 8.21 7.36 8.06
C GLN A 67 8.49 8.86 7.83
N THR A 68 7.52 9.75 8.06
CA THR A 68 7.73 11.20 7.91
C THR A 68 8.50 11.83 9.09
N VAL A 69 8.49 11.17 10.25
CA VAL A 69 9.14 11.66 11.48
C VAL A 69 10.57 11.16 11.61
N ALA A 70 10.87 9.98 11.07
CA ALA A 70 12.14 9.26 11.25
C ALA A 70 13.36 9.82 10.47
N ASN A 71 13.40 11.12 10.14
CA ASN A 71 14.53 11.75 9.44
C ASN A 71 15.27 12.79 10.33
N PRO A 72 16.05 12.35 11.35
CA PRO A 72 16.69 13.24 12.34
C PRO A 72 17.89 14.06 11.83
N ARG A 73 18.18 14.09 10.52
CA ARG A 73 19.45 14.60 9.98
C ARG A 73 19.64 16.13 10.00
N ASN A 74 18.67 16.91 10.46
CA ASN A 74 18.84 18.36 10.69
C ASN A 74 19.26 18.72 12.14
N GLY A 75 19.50 17.73 13.01
CA GLY A 75 19.71 17.93 14.45
C GLY A 75 21.08 17.50 15.00
N SER A 76 22.21 17.91 14.39
CA SER A 76 23.50 17.82 15.07
C SER A 76 24.53 18.84 14.55
N ILE A 77 24.51 20.03 15.15
CA ILE A 77 25.70 20.88 15.22
C ILE A 77 26.67 20.14 16.14
N ARG A 78 27.73 19.53 15.58
CA ARG A 78 28.80 18.93 16.38
C ARG A 78 29.47 20.03 17.22
N PRO A 79 29.58 19.88 18.55
CA PRO A 79 30.57 20.64 19.30
C PRO A 79 31.96 20.27 18.78
N HIS A 80 32.84 21.27 18.61
CA HIS A 80 34.24 21.02 18.32
C HIS A 80 34.88 20.19 19.45
N PRO A 81 35.66 19.14 19.15
CA PRO A 81 36.50 18.51 20.15
C PRO A 81 37.63 19.48 20.52
N SER A 82 37.67 19.91 21.77
CA SER A 82 38.85 20.52 22.36
C SER A 82 39.94 19.45 22.49
N VAL A 83 41.11 19.73 21.92
CA VAL A 83 42.28 18.86 22.01
C VAL A 83 42.90 19.00 23.39
N ASP A 84 42.94 17.91 24.16
CA ASP A 84 43.80 17.78 25.33
C ASP A 84 44.90 16.75 25.05
N THR A 85 46.15 17.22 25.05
CA THR A 85 47.34 16.40 24.90
C THR A 85 47.98 16.13 26.25
N SER A 86 47.99 14.87 26.70
CA SER A 86 48.95 14.42 27.71
C SER A 86 49.45 13.00 27.40
N SER A 87 50.74 12.79 27.64
CA SER A 87 51.54 11.64 27.21
C SER A 87 52.01 10.83 28.42
N VAL A 88 51.99 9.49 28.31
CA VAL A 88 52.87 8.60 29.08
C VAL A 88 53.32 7.43 28.17
N ASN A 89 54.61 7.10 28.21
CA ASN A 89 55.26 6.07 27.37
C ASN A 89 55.13 4.64 27.94
N GLY A 90 55.21 3.61 27.08
CA GLY A 90 55.37 2.20 27.49
C GLY A 90 55.71 1.24 26.33
N SER A 91 56.42 0.14 26.59
CA SER A 91 57.12 -0.68 25.55
C SER A 91 57.23 -2.19 25.96
N VAL A 92 57.68 -3.17 25.16
CA VAL A 92 58.37 -3.12 23.85
C VAL A 92 57.66 -3.88 22.69
N PRO A 93 57.82 -5.20 22.35
CA PRO A 93 57.78 -5.58 20.92
C PRO A 93 56.94 -6.81 20.45
N THR A 94 56.69 -6.80 19.14
CA THR A 94 56.64 -7.95 18.18
C THR A 94 55.64 -9.10 18.37
N ASN A 95 54.70 -9.26 17.43
CA ASN A 95 54.98 -10.04 16.21
C ASN A 95 53.95 -9.80 15.09
N ASN A 96 54.35 -10.12 13.85
CA ASN A 96 53.62 -9.87 12.61
C ASN A 96 52.33 -10.71 12.48
N GLU A 97 51.28 -10.13 11.89
CA GLU A 97 50.83 -10.53 10.54
C GLU A 97 49.92 -9.43 9.95
N ASP A 98 50.40 -8.78 8.88
CA ASP A 98 49.66 -7.74 8.16
C ASP A 98 48.63 -8.39 7.21
N VAL A 99 47.34 -8.32 7.58
CA VAL A 99 46.23 -8.48 6.63
C VAL A 99 45.42 -7.19 6.62
N SER A 100 45.83 -6.28 5.73
CA SER A 100 45.22 -4.96 5.55
C SER A 100 43.87 -5.05 4.82
N ILE A 101 42.84 -5.50 5.54
CA ILE A 101 41.44 -5.42 5.08
C ILE A 101 40.99 -3.96 5.14
N THR A 102 41.13 -3.25 4.03
CA THR A 102 40.53 -1.93 3.85
C THR A 102 39.02 -2.06 3.75
N ASN A 103 38.33 -1.95 4.90
CA ASN A 103 36.88 -1.84 4.95
C ASN A 103 36.45 -0.53 4.27
N ALA A 104 36.17 -0.62 2.97
CA ALA A 104 35.54 0.44 2.22
C ALA A 104 34.09 0.60 2.70
N THR A 105 33.90 1.42 3.73
CA THR A 105 32.59 1.78 4.27
C THR A 105 31.86 2.68 3.28
N SER A 106 31.37 2.10 2.19
CA SER A 106 30.56 2.74 1.16
C SER A 106 29.20 3.15 1.74
N SER A 107 29.20 4.25 2.50
CA SER A 107 28.01 4.94 2.95
C SER A 107 27.30 5.56 1.74
N ALA A 108 26.56 4.73 1.00
CA ALA A 108 25.68 5.17 -0.07
C ALA A 108 24.66 6.16 0.50
N THR A 109 24.88 7.45 0.24
CA THR A 109 23.91 8.49 0.56
C THR A 109 22.76 8.40 -0.44
N CYS A 110 21.74 7.62 -0.08
CA CYS A 110 20.45 7.61 -0.78
C CYS A 110 20.01 9.05 -1.06
N SER A 111 19.91 9.39 -2.34
CA SER A 111 19.61 10.74 -2.79
C SER A 111 18.19 11.11 -2.37
N GLN A 112 18.02 12.18 -1.59
CA GLN A 112 16.70 12.59 -1.12
C GLN A 112 15.80 13.05 -2.28
N LEU A 113 15.00 12.12 -2.81
CA LEU A 113 13.91 12.44 -3.71
C LEU A 113 12.89 13.28 -2.95
N ASN A 114 12.79 14.56 -3.32
CA ASN A 114 11.75 15.51 -2.86
C ASN A 114 10.38 15.16 -3.46
N CYS A 115 9.97 13.90 -3.29
CA CYS A 115 8.70 13.39 -3.74
C CYS A 115 7.63 13.79 -2.73
N LYS A 116 6.62 14.54 -3.19
CA LYS A 116 5.39 14.70 -2.40
C LYS A 116 4.61 13.39 -2.52
N THR A 117 4.86 12.46 -1.60
CA THR A 117 3.95 11.33 -1.32
C THR A 117 2.51 11.84 -1.29
N ILE A 118 1.54 11.10 -1.85
CA ILE A 118 0.16 11.26 -1.37
C ILE A 118 0.18 10.70 0.04
N GLN A 119 0.25 11.62 1.00
CA GLN A 119 0.59 11.29 2.37
C GLN A 119 -0.63 10.65 3.04
N GLY A 120 -0.56 9.34 3.27
CA GLY A 120 -1.42 8.65 4.24
C GLY A 120 -2.27 7.52 3.68
N ASN A 121 -2.88 7.65 2.51
CA ASN A 121 -3.99 6.76 2.16
C ASN A 121 -3.62 5.80 1.02
N ALA A 122 -3.76 4.50 1.28
CA ALA A 122 -3.86 3.50 0.23
C ALA A 122 -5.13 3.75 -0.60
N VAL A 123 -5.14 3.35 -1.87
CA VAL A 123 -6.24 3.62 -2.79
C VAL A 123 -6.76 2.36 -3.47
N PHE A 124 -8.08 2.30 -3.71
CA PHE A 124 -8.73 1.14 -4.31
C PHE A 124 -8.66 1.16 -5.84
N VAL A 125 -8.26 0.02 -6.40
CA VAL A 125 -8.46 -0.31 -7.82
C VAL A 125 -9.43 -1.49 -7.90
N LEU A 126 -10.55 -1.32 -8.60
CA LEU A 126 -11.56 -2.38 -8.69
C LEU A 126 -11.11 -3.45 -9.69
N SER A 127 -10.70 -4.62 -9.18
CA SER A 127 -10.32 -5.81 -9.96
C SER A 127 -11.48 -6.81 -10.11
N SER A 128 -12.56 -6.63 -9.36
CA SER A 128 -13.75 -7.48 -9.46
C SER A 128 -14.40 -7.50 -10.85
N THR A 129 -15.03 -8.62 -11.21
CA THR A 129 -15.89 -8.73 -12.40
C THR A 129 -17.07 -7.74 -12.38
N TRP A 130 -17.49 -7.30 -11.19
CA TRP A 130 -18.53 -6.28 -10.99
C TRP A 130 -18.24 -4.97 -11.74
N ARG A 131 -16.95 -4.65 -12.00
CA ARG A 131 -16.52 -3.47 -12.77
C ARG A 131 -17.07 -3.42 -14.21
N ALA A 132 -17.51 -4.55 -14.76
CA ALA A 132 -18.08 -4.62 -16.11
C ALA A 132 -19.45 -3.91 -16.22
N ARG A 133 -20.10 -3.59 -15.09
CA ARG A 133 -21.44 -2.99 -15.02
C ARG A 133 -21.40 -1.70 -14.18
N PRO A 134 -21.57 -0.50 -14.77
CA PRO A 134 -21.50 0.76 -14.03
C PRO A 134 -22.48 0.87 -12.85
N GLU A 135 -23.65 0.24 -12.95
CA GLU A 135 -24.62 0.15 -11.87
C GLU A 135 -24.07 -0.61 -10.65
N PHE A 136 -23.32 -1.69 -10.85
CA PHE A 136 -22.70 -2.45 -9.77
C PHE A 136 -21.55 -1.67 -9.12
N ILE A 137 -20.79 -0.89 -9.89
CA ILE A 137 -19.81 0.08 -9.33
C ILE A 137 -20.52 1.07 -8.41
N GLN A 138 -21.68 1.60 -8.83
CA GLN A 138 -22.47 2.52 -8.01
C GLN A 138 -23.05 1.86 -6.76
N ASP A 139 -23.49 0.60 -6.81
CA ASP A 139 -23.99 -0.15 -5.66
C ASP A 139 -22.87 -0.37 -4.60
N ILE A 140 -21.63 -0.66 -5.05
CA ILE A 140 -20.47 -0.78 -4.16
C ILE A 140 -20.16 0.57 -3.46
N LEU A 141 -20.07 1.67 -4.22
CA LEU A 141 -19.79 3.01 -3.68
C LEU A 141 -20.90 3.50 -2.73
N THR A 142 -22.16 3.25 -3.09
CA THR A 142 -23.32 3.55 -2.23
C THR A 142 -23.26 2.74 -0.94
N SER A 143 -22.80 1.48 -1.00
CA SER A 143 -22.61 0.62 0.17
C SER A 143 -21.48 1.09 1.08
N PHE A 144 -20.38 1.60 0.53
CA PHE A 144 -19.31 2.24 1.30
C PHE A 144 -19.82 3.50 2.02
N GLY A 145 -20.60 4.34 1.31
CA GLY A 145 -21.25 5.52 1.90
C GLY A 145 -22.21 5.16 3.03
N ALA A 146 -23.09 4.17 2.82
CA ALA A 146 -24.03 3.70 3.83
C ALA A 146 -23.31 3.18 5.10
N TYR A 147 -22.26 2.37 4.92
CA TYR A 147 -21.45 1.87 6.03
C TYR A 147 -20.75 3.02 6.79
N ALA A 148 -20.11 3.94 6.07
CA ALA A 148 -19.39 5.07 6.69
C ALA A 148 -20.32 6.04 7.44
N ILE A 149 -21.55 6.26 6.93
CA ILE A 149 -22.58 7.09 7.60
C ILE A 149 -23.10 6.39 8.85
N ALA A 150 -23.42 5.10 8.78
CA ALA A 150 -24.00 4.40 9.92
C ALA A 150 -23.02 4.20 11.09
N ASN A 151 -21.72 4.05 10.80
CA ASN A 151 -20.66 3.90 11.79
C ASN A 151 -19.88 5.21 12.04
N HIS A 152 -20.44 6.38 11.68
CA HIS A 152 -19.70 7.66 11.72
C HIS A 152 -19.23 8.09 13.12
N THR A 153 -19.96 7.69 14.18
CA THR A 153 -19.60 7.92 15.59
C THR A 153 -18.61 6.91 16.14
N ASP A 154 -18.44 5.78 15.46
CA ASP A 154 -17.67 4.68 15.98
C ASP A 154 -16.18 4.96 15.73
N GLU A 155 -15.39 4.89 16.79
CA GLU A 155 -13.94 4.95 16.67
C GLU A 155 -13.47 3.62 16.07
N ALA A 156 -13.01 3.66 14.81
CA ALA A 156 -12.68 2.44 14.07
C ALA A 156 -11.58 1.64 14.78
N VAL A 157 -10.42 2.28 14.94
CA VAL A 157 -9.26 1.86 15.72
C VAL A 157 -8.53 3.15 16.11
N ALA A 158 -8.03 3.22 17.34
CA ALA A 158 -7.18 4.31 17.85
C ALA A 158 -7.73 5.74 17.63
N GLY A 159 -9.03 5.97 17.86
CA GLY A 159 -9.63 7.31 17.89
C GLY A 159 -9.83 8.00 16.54
N ILE A 160 -9.65 7.30 15.42
CA ILE A 160 -9.99 7.83 14.08
C ILE A 160 -11.44 7.44 13.74
N PRO A 161 -12.36 8.40 13.50
CA PRO A 161 -13.73 8.08 13.09
C PRO A 161 -13.77 7.31 11.77
N VAL A 162 -14.65 6.31 11.65
CA VAL A 162 -14.83 5.51 10.42
C VAL A 162 -15.01 6.41 9.20
N GLN A 163 -15.85 7.45 9.30
CA GLN A 163 -16.10 8.39 8.20
C GLN A 163 -14.81 9.04 7.66
N GLN A 164 -13.84 9.36 8.52
CA GLN A 164 -12.57 10.00 8.12
C GLN A 164 -11.56 9.01 7.50
N LEU A 165 -11.77 7.70 7.65
CA LEU A 165 -11.02 6.67 6.93
C LEU A 165 -11.62 6.43 5.54
N TRP A 166 -12.94 6.48 5.43
CA TRP A 166 -13.67 6.17 4.20
C TRP A 166 -13.89 7.34 3.24
N GLU A 167 -13.88 8.59 3.72
CA GLU A 167 -14.02 9.82 2.89
C GLU A 167 -13.27 9.79 1.54
N PRO A 168 -12.00 9.32 1.43
CA PRO A 168 -11.27 9.27 0.16
C PRO A 168 -11.77 8.21 -0.84
N HIS A 169 -12.76 7.39 -0.47
CA HIS A 169 -13.20 6.19 -1.16
C HIS A 169 -14.71 6.15 -1.44
N LEU A 170 -15.48 7.15 -0.98
CA LEU A 170 -16.95 7.15 -1.09
C LEU A 170 -17.43 7.44 -2.52
N ASP A 171 -16.79 8.38 -3.21
CA ASP A 171 -17.30 8.92 -4.49
C ASP A 171 -16.70 8.23 -5.73
N SER A 172 -15.57 7.53 -5.59
CA SER A 172 -14.89 6.89 -6.72
C SER A 172 -13.83 5.88 -6.31
N PHE A 173 -13.58 4.90 -7.19
CA PHE A 173 -12.33 4.15 -7.21
C PHE A 173 -11.21 5.00 -7.82
N PHE A 174 -9.96 4.76 -7.41
CA PHE A 174 -8.80 5.46 -7.96
C PHE A 174 -8.50 5.06 -9.41
N ASP A 175 -8.73 3.78 -9.72
CA ASP A 175 -8.81 3.27 -11.08
C ASP A 175 -9.68 2.01 -11.11
N ILE A 176 -9.96 1.48 -12.30
CA ILE A 176 -10.58 0.17 -12.48
C ILE A 176 -9.72 -0.67 -13.43
N CYS A 177 -9.71 -1.98 -13.22
CA CYS A 177 -9.14 -2.90 -14.19
C CYS A 177 -9.99 -2.92 -15.48
N ASP A 178 -9.48 -3.48 -16.57
CA ASP A 178 -10.10 -3.38 -17.90
C ASP A 178 -11.46 -4.13 -17.93
N PRO A 179 -12.60 -3.43 -18.08
CA PRO A 179 -13.92 -4.07 -18.00
C PRO A 179 -14.21 -5.01 -19.18
N MET A 180 -13.38 -4.97 -20.23
CA MET A 180 -13.50 -5.84 -21.43
C MET A 180 -12.49 -7.00 -21.42
N TYR A 181 -11.58 -7.05 -20.43
CA TYR A 181 -10.58 -8.11 -20.31
C TYR A 181 -11.06 -9.15 -19.29
N HIS A 182 -11.30 -10.37 -19.77
CA HIS A 182 -11.78 -11.50 -18.96
C HIS A 182 -10.79 -12.69 -19.02
N ALA A 183 -9.49 -12.40 -19.06
CA ALA A 183 -8.49 -13.42 -18.76
C ALA A 183 -8.41 -13.65 -17.24
N THR A 184 -7.38 -14.35 -16.76
CA THR A 184 -7.20 -14.55 -15.33
C THR A 184 -6.99 -13.21 -14.60
N ARG A 185 -7.58 -13.06 -13.41
CA ARG A 185 -7.56 -11.79 -12.67
C ARG A 185 -6.14 -11.35 -12.29
N HIS A 186 -5.24 -12.30 -12.03
CA HIS A 186 -3.84 -12.01 -11.73
C HIS A 186 -3.08 -11.42 -12.93
N GLU A 187 -3.27 -11.92 -14.16
CA GLU A 187 -2.70 -11.31 -15.37
C GLU A 187 -3.13 -9.85 -15.51
N GLU A 188 -4.41 -9.59 -15.26
CA GLU A 188 -4.99 -8.26 -15.38
C GLU A 188 -4.39 -7.27 -14.38
N ILE A 189 -4.28 -7.68 -13.12
CA ILE A 189 -3.60 -6.92 -12.06
C ILE A 189 -2.13 -6.66 -12.47
N TYR A 190 -1.40 -7.68 -12.93
CA TYR A 190 -0.02 -7.52 -13.37
C TYR A 190 0.14 -6.60 -14.58
N LYS A 191 -0.76 -6.69 -15.56
CA LYS A 191 -0.82 -5.82 -16.74
C LYS A 191 -1.07 -4.38 -16.32
N TRP A 192 -1.99 -4.15 -15.38
CA TRP A 192 -2.24 -2.84 -14.78
C TRP A 192 -0.99 -2.30 -14.07
N VAL A 193 -0.40 -3.08 -13.15
CA VAL A 193 0.79 -2.68 -12.37
C VAL A 193 1.96 -2.33 -13.30
N ASN A 194 2.28 -3.19 -14.27
CA ASN A 194 3.37 -2.97 -15.21
C ASN A 194 3.17 -1.73 -16.10
N SER A 195 1.92 -1.40 -16.43
CA SER A 195 1.57 -0.19 -17.20
C SER A 195 1.76 1.10 -16.40
N HIS A 196 1.62 1.04 -15.07
CA HIS A 196 1.68 2.20 -14.18
C HIS A 196 3.04 2.41 -13.49
N VAL A 197 3.68 1.35 -12.99
CA VAL A 197 4.97 1.40 -12.24
C VAL A 197 6.08 2.13 -13.01
N ASN A 198 6.13 1.97 -14.34
CA ASN A 198 7.20 2.52 -15.16
C ASN A 198 6.99 3.98 -15.64
N GLY A 199 5.84 4.60 -15.34
CA GLY A 199 5.50 5.94 -15.84
C GLY A 199 5.44 6.08 -17.37
N ARG A 200 5.50 4.97 -18.11
CA ARG A 200 5.60 4.95 -19.59
C ARG A 200 4.25 5.22 -20.27
N ASN A 201 3.14 4.79 -19.67
CA ASN A 201 1.81 4.90 -20.29
C ASN A 201 1.01 6.15 -19.87
N SER A 202 1.45 6.90 -18.85
CA SER A 202 0.74 8.09 -18.31
C SER A 202 0.58 9.26 -19.29
N LYS A 203 1.07 9.15 -20.53
CA LYS A 203 0.83 10.12 -21.61
C LYS A 203 -0.41 9.80 -22.46
N ALA A 204 -0.93 8.58 -22.39
CA ALA A 204 -2.23 8.28 -22.99
C ALA A 204 -3.32 8.92 -22.13
N LYS A 205 -4.20 9.72 -22.76
CA LYS A 205 -5.50 10.17 -22.21
C LYS A 205 -5.50 10.91 -20.85
N GLY A 206 -4.42 11.60 -20.48
CA GLY A 206 -4.48 12.59 -19.39
C GLY A 206 -4.58 12.01 -17.97
N HIS A 207 -4.27 10.73 -17.78
CA HIS A 207 -4.16 10.14 -16.44
C HIS A 207 -3.12 10.88 -15.60
N GLN A 208 -3.41 11.03 -14.31
CA GLN A 208 -2.50 11.63 -13.35
C GLN A 208 -1.21 10.79 -13.27
N GLN A 209 -0.05 11.44 -13.29
CA GLN A 209 1.22 10.74 -13.04
C GLN A 209 1.32 10.40 -11.56
N TYR A 210 1.67 9.16 -11.24
CA TYR A 210 1.96 8.69 -9.89
C TYR A 210 3.02 7.58 -9.92
N VAL A 211 3.52 7.20 -8.75
CA VAL A 211 4.48 6.11 -8.53
C VAL A 211 3.85 5.13 -7.53
N VAL A 212 3.73 3.86 -7.91
CA VAL A 212 3.28 2.81 -6.99
C VAL A 212 4.45 2.44 -6.08
N ARG A 213 4.29 2.59 -4.76
CA ARG A 213 5.27 2.16 -3.74
C ARG A 213 5.04 0.73 -3.29
N SER A 214 3.78 0.37 -3.07
CA SER A 214 3.37 -0.98 -2.72
C SER A 214 1.99 -1.27 -3.32
N TRP A 215 1.68 -2.55 -3.46
CA TRP A 215 0.35 -2.99 -3.83
C TRP A 215 0.01 -4.36 -3.23
N ILE A 216 -1.26 -4.56 -2.93
CA ILE A 216 -1.82 -5.85 -2.52
C ILE A 216 -3.10 -6.14 -3.30
N ALA A 217 -3.43 -7.41 -3.46
CA ALA A 217 -4.71 -7.88 -3.98
C ALA A 217 -5.49 -8.59 -2.85
N LEU A 218 -6.71 -8.13 -2.59
CA LEU A 218 -7.69 -8.83 -1.76
C LEU A 218 -8.56 -9.63 -2.72
N ASP A 219 -8.35 -10.94 -2.77
CA ASP A 219 -8.82 -11.81 -3.84
C ASP A 219 -9.03 -13.22 -3.29
N ASP A 220 -10.22 -13.81 -3.48
CA ASP A 220 -10.53 -15.15 -2.99
C ASP A 220 -10.05 -16.25 -3.97
N GLU A 221 -9.96 -15.91 -5.26
CA GLU A 221 -9.42 -16.77 -6.30
C GLU A 221 -7.93 -17.08 -6.07
N ASP A 222 -7.51 -18.24 -6.54
CA ASP A 222 -6.16 -18.79 -6.43
C ASP A 222 -5.14 -18.02 -7.34
N ILE A 223 -4.90 -16.73 -7.06
CA ILE A 223 -3.82 -15.91 -7.68
C ILE A 223 -2.47 -16.65 -7.62
N VAL A 224 -2.27 -17.45 -6.58
CA VAL A 224 -1.03 -18.18 -6.25
C VAL A 224 -1.03 -19.64 -6.70
N ASN A 225 -2.15 -20.18 -7.16
CA ASN A 225 -2.42 -21.62 -7.24
C ASN A 225 -2.99 -22.06 -8.61
N VAL A 226 -2.74 -21.26 -9.65
CA VAL A 226 -2.96 -21.69 -11.03
C VAL A 226 -2.14 -22.96 -11.26
N LYS A 227 -2.81 -24.03 -11.71
CA LYS A 227 -2.22 -25.38 -11.80
C LYS A 227 -1.01 -25.47 -12.72
N ASP A 228 -0.90 -24.51 -13.65
CA ASP A 228 0.22 -24.31 -14.55
C ASP A 228 1.19 -23.27 -13.95
N VAL A 229 1.86 -23.68 -12.87
CA VAL A 229 2.75 -22.83 -12.02
C VAL A 229 3.87 -22.13 -12.80
N GLU A 230 4.20 -22.60 -14.01
CA GLU A 230 5.21 -21.98 -14.88
C GLU A 230 4.79 -20.60 -15.44
N GLU A 231 3.48 -20.31 -15.52
CA GLU A 231 2.97 -19.03 -16.05
C GLU A 231 2.72 -17.98 -14.95
N VAL A 232 2.52 -18.39 -13.70
CA VAL A 232 2.30 -17.48 -12.58
C VAL A 232 3.60 -16.77 -12.22
N ASN A 233 3.57 -15.43 -12.18
CA ASN A 233 4.71 -14.66 -11.68
C ASN A 233 5.04 -15.13 -10.24
N PRO A 234 6.25 -15.65 -9.98
CA PRO A 234 6.60 -16.24 -8.68
C PRO A 234 6.66 -15.21 -7.55
N ASN A 235 6.40 -13.92 -7.80
CA ASN A 235 6.24 -12.91 -6.76
C ASN A 235 4.76 -12.70 -6.35
N ALA A 236 3.78 -13.35 -6.98
CA ALA A 236 2.35 -13.12 -6.71
C ALA A 236 1.96 -13.33 -5.24
N PHE A 237 2.56 -14.33 -4.58
CA PHE A 237 2.37 -14.58 -3.14
C PHE A 237 2.83 -13.44 -2.22
N LYS A 238 3.64 -12.50 -2.72
CA LYS A 238 4.10 -11.32 -1.96
C LYS A 238 3.11 -10.15 -2.01
N HIS A 239 2.01 -10.31 -2.76
CA HIS A 239 1.02 -9.27 -2.99
C HIS A 239 -0.42 -9.75 -2.74
N ALA A 240 -0.70 -11.05 -2.88
CA ALA A 240 -2.04 -11.60 -2.63
C ALA A 240 -2.34 -11.80 -1.14
N VAL A 241 -3.55 -11.46 -0.73
CA VAL A 241 -4.16 -11.82 0.55
C VAL A 241 -5.44 -12.57 0.24
N GLN A 242 -5.44 -13.86 0.53
CA GLN A 242 -6.47 -14.79 0.09
C GLN A 242 -7.41 -15.18 1.25
N PRO A 243 -8.56 -14.51 1.43
CA PRO A 243 -9.61 -14.99 2.32
C PRO A 243 -10.23 -16.28 1.79
N GLU A 244 -10.78 -17.09 2.69
CA GLU A 244 -11.66 -18.19 2.29
C GLU A 244 -12.97 -17.60 1.73
N SER A 245 -13.33 -17.94 0.48
CA SER A 245 -14.48 -17.36 -0.22
C SER A 245 -15.81 -17.51 0.52
N SER A 246 -15.96 -18.53 1.38
CA SER A 246 -17.16 -18.77 2.21
C SER A 246 -17.25 -17.80 3.41
N VAL A 247 -16.11 -17.26 3.86
CA VAL A 247 -15.98 -16.40 5.04
C VAL A 247 -15.87 -14.94 4.63
N GLY A 248 -15.11 -14.66 3.55
CA GLY A 248 -14.73 -13.32 3.14
C GLY A 248 -13.61 -12.72 3.98
N LEU A 249 -13.36 -11.44 3.73
CA LEU A 249 -12.31 -10.66 4.39
C LEU A 249 -12.57 -10.57 5.90
N ALA A 250 -11.68 -11.16 6.68
CA ALA A 250 -11.67 -11.09 8.15
C ALA A 250 -10.52 -10.20 8.67
N VAL A 251 -10.58 -9.80 9.95
CA VAL A 251 -9.65 -8.81 10.55
C VAL A 251 -8.19 -9.28 10.50
N GLU A 252 -7.95 -10.58 10.60
CA GLU A 252 -6.64 -11.25 10.57
C GLU A 252 -5.93 -11.03 9.22
N HIS A 253 -6.69 -11.01 8.13
CA HIS A 253 -6.17 -10.71 6.78
C HIS A 253 -5.58 -9.29 6.70
N SER A 254 -6.04 -8.37 7.55
CA SER A 254 -5.49 -7.02 7.62
C SER A 254 -4.06 -6.98 8.18
N ASP A 255 -3.66 -7.94 9.01
CA ASP A 255 -2.27 -8.05 9.50
C ASP A 255 -1.35 -8.65 8.43
N ILE A 256 -1.84 -9.64 7.67
CA ILE A 256 -1.13 -10.20 6.51
C ILE A 256 -0.90 -9.10 5.47
N ALA A 257 -1.97 -8.41 5.07
CA ALA A 257 -1.93 -7.27 4.15
C ALA A 257 -0.93 -6.18 4.58
N LEU A 258 -0.95 -5.80 5.87
CA LEU A 258 -0.03 -4.82 6.43
C LEU A 258 1.43 -5.28 6.36
N GLN A 259 1.70 -6.56 6.60
CA GLN A 259 3.04 -7.12 6.54
C GLN A 259 3.57 -7.13 5.10
N LEU A 260 2.77 -7.56 4.12
CA LEU A 260 3.12 -7.51 2.70
C LEU A 260 3.45 -6.08 2.24
N VAL A 261 2.63 -5.09 2.62
CA VAL A 261 2.91 -3.67 2.32
C VAL A 261 4.22 -3.20 2.96
N LYS A 262 4.46 -3.52 4.25
CA LYS A 262 5.72 -3.16 4.93
C LYS A 262 6.95 -3.77 4.23
N ASP A 263 6.83 -4.99 3.71
CA ASP A 263 7.93 -5.65 3.00
C ASP A 263 8.25 -4.96 1.67
N GLN A 264 7.21 -4.66 0.88
CA GLN A 264 7.35 -3.90 -0.38
C GLN A 264 7.88 -2.47 -0.14
N MET A 265 7.42 -1.80 0.92
CA MET A 265 7.96 -0.48 1.30
C MET A 265 9.46 -0.55 1.63
N ARG A 266 9.92 -1.60 2.33
CA ARG A 266 11.36 -1.79 2.60
C ARG A 266 12.14 -1.97 1.31
N GLU A 267 11.66 -2.81 0.38
CA GLU A 267 12.28 -3.02 -0.93
C GLU A 267 12.35 -1.70 -1.72
N PHE A 268 11.23 -0.97 -1.83
CA PHE A 268 11.12 0.30 -2.54
C PHE A 268 12.16 1.35 -2.07
N TYR A 269 12.37 1.48 -0.76
CA TYR A 269 13.32 2.43 -0.18
C TYR A 269 14.77 1.92 -0.05
N CYS A 270 15.01 0.61 -0.23
CA CYS A 270 16.36 0.04 -0.21
C CYS A 270 16.99 -0.07 -1.61
N VAL A 271 16.20 -0.09 -2.68
CA VAL A 271 16.66 -0.21 -4.07
C VAL A 271 16.80 1.16 -4.78
N SER A 272 16.23 2.24 -4.21
CA SER A 272 16.20 3.61 -4.76
C SER A 272 17.32 4.53 -4.25
#